data_AF-A0A9D9GL62-F1
#
_entry.id   AF-A0A9D9GL62-F1
#
_cell.length_a   1.000
_cell.length_b   1.000
_cell.length_c   1.000
_cell.angle_alpha   90.00
_cell.angle_beta   90.00
_cell.angle_gamma   90.00
#
_symmetry.space_group_name_H-M   'P 1'
#
loop_
_entity.id
_entity.type
_entity.pdbx_description
1 polymer ?
#
loop_
_entity_poly.entity_id
_entity_poly.type
_entity_poly.pdbx_seq_one_letter_code
_entity_poly.pdbx_strand_id
1 'polypeptide(L)'
;RDGIYVIREENGQRITYKTDIRSKNLFASPAYFLKQNDVIYVEPNKIKTKNSRIGSSTSLVFSCMGTFFTVFNLVYSIARDNKSDD
;
A
#
# COMPACT_ATOMS: atom_id res chain seq x y z
N ARG A 1 4.09 -11.43 4.23
CA ARG A 1 4.71 -11.42 2.90
C ARG A 1 4.09 -12.58 2.17
N ASP A 2 3.23 -12.23 1.22
CA ASP A 2 2.89 -12.86 -0.06
C ASP A 2 2.72 -14.38 -0.02
N GLY A 3 1.60 -14.84 0.55
CA GLY A 3 1.11 -16.19 0.29
C GLY A 3 0.49 -16.24 -1.11
N ILE A 4 0.78 -17.30 -1.86
CA ILE A 4 0.10 -17.59 -3.12
C ILE A 4 -1.01 -18.59 -2.83
N TYR A 5 -2.19 -18.32 -3.37
CA TYR A 5 -3.34 -19.20 -3.25
C TYR A 5 -3.65 -19.73 -4.64
N VAL A 6 -3.73 -21.05 -4.75
CA VAL A 6 -4.19 -21.73 -5.97
C VAL A 6 -5.59 -22.24 -5.70
N ILE A 7 -6.54 -21.74 -6.45
CA ILE A 7 -7.95 -22.10 -6.35
C ILE A 7 -8.27 -23.04 -7.51
N ARG A 8 -8.71 -24.24 -7.18
CA ARG A 8 -9.04 -25.30 -8.14
C ARG A 8 -10.47 -25.76 -7.93
N GLU A 9 -11.19 -26.01 -9.02
CA GLU A 9 -12.47 -26.71 -8.96
C GLU A 9 -12.29 -28.18 -9.35
N GLU A 10 -12.51 -29.08 -8.40
CA GLU A 10 -12.54 -30.54 -8.61
C GLU A 10 -13.94 -31.04 -8.23
N ASN A 11 -14.60 -31.73 -9.16
CA ASN A 11 -15.95 -32.31 -8.96
C ASN A 11 -17.01 -31.30 -8.48
N GLY A 12 -16.92 -30.03 -8.94
CA GLY A 12 -17.84 -28.97 -8.53
C GLY A 12 -17.55 -28.36 -7.15
N GLN A 13 -16.50 -28.83 -6.45
CA GLN A 13 -16.03 -28.24 -5.20
C GLN A 13 -14.77 -27.40 -5.43
N ARG A 14 -14.79 -26.20 -4.86
CA ARG A 14 -13.66 -25.27 -4.90
C ARG A 14 -12.69 -25.58 -3.76
N ILE A 15 -11.51 -26.06 -4.11
CA ILE A 15 -10.40 -26.34 -3.19
C ILE A 15 -9.39 -25.21 -3.31
N THR A 16 -8.95 -24.68 -2.16
CA THR A 16 -7.91 -23.63 -2.11
C THR A 16 -6.65 -24.18 -1.49
N TYR A 17 -5.56 -24.16 -2.24
CA TYR A 17 -4.23 -24.53 -1.79
C TYR A 17 -3.44 -23.28 -1.44
N LYS A 18 -3.08 -23.15 -0.17
CA LYS A 18 -2.17 -22.10 0.28
C LYS A 18 -0.73 -22.58 0.11
N THR A 19 0.03 -21.84 -0.66
CA THR A 19 1.39 -22.20 -1.02
C THR A 19 2.34 -21.03 -0.73
N ASP A 20 3.48 -21.35 -0.12
CA ASP A 20 4.56 -20.41 0.11
C ASP A 20 5.72 -20.75 -0.83
N ILE A 21 6.03 -19.84 -1.76
CA ILE A 21 7.11 -19.99 -2.75
C ILE A 21 8.51 -19.98 -2.14
N ARG A 22 8.64 -19.63 -0.87
CA ARG A 22 9.91 -19.62 -0.14
C ARG A 22 10.19 -20.95 0.55
N SER A 23 9.18 -21.80 0.68
CA SER A 23 9.31 -23.09 1.34
C SER A 23 9.64 -24.19 0.33
N LYS A 24 10.55 -25.10 0.69
CA LYS A 24 10.80 -26.32 -0.09
C LYS A 24 9.56 -27.21 -0.19
N ASN A 25 8.58 -27.02 0.70
CA ASN A 25 7.32 -27.74 0.68
C ASN A 25 6.43 -27.36 -0.52
N LEU A 26 6.75 -26.28 -1.26
CA LEU A 26 6.11 -25.94 -2.53
C LEU A 26 6.14 -27.13 -3.50
N PHE A 27 7.29 -27.80 -3.61
CA PHE A 27 7.49 -28.90 -4.55
C PHE A 27 6.70 -30.16 -4.17
N ALA A 28 6.34 -30.29 -2.89
CA ALA A 28 5.52 -31.39 -2.38
C ALA A 28 4.01 -31.06 -2.43
N SER A 29 3.63 -29.84 -2.83
CA SER A 29 2.24 -29.41 -2.87
C SER A 29 1.49 -30.05 -4.05
N PRO A 30 0.25 -30.55 -3.86
CA PRO A 30 -0.60 -31.03 -4.96
C PRO A 30 -0.99 -29.91 -5.96
N ALA A 31 -0.71 -28.66 -5.60
CA ALA A 31 -0.89 -27.49 -6.45
C ALA A 31 0.41 -27.01 -7.13
N TYR A 32 1.49 -27.81 -7.12
CA TYR A 32 2.74 -27.48 -7.79
C TYR A 32 2.58 -27.42 -9.32
N PHE A 33 1.87 -28.39 -9.89
CA PHE A 33 1.48 -28.37 -11.30
C PHE A 33 0.05 -27.83 -11.43
N LEU A 34 -0.07 -26.80 -12.28
CA LEU A 34 -1.36 -26.18 -12.59
C LEU A 34 -2.17 -27.10 -13.50
N LYS A 35 -3.47 -27.21 -13.18
CA LYS A 35 -4.48 -27.86 -14.03
C LYS A 35 -5.28 -26.79 -14.76
N GLN A 36 -6.03 -27.21 -15.77
CA GLN A 36 -6.96 -26.32 -16.46
C GLN A 36 -8.00 -25.78 -15.47
N ASN A 37 -8.39 -24.51 -15.64
CA ASN A 37 -9.32 -23.80 -14.73
C ASN A 37 -8.78 -23.51 -13.32
N ASP A 38 -7.46 -23.61 -13.10
CA ASP A 38 -6.85 -23.11 -11.86
C ASP A 38 -6.77 -21.57 -11.87
N VAL A 39 -7.18 -20.95 -10.76
CA VAL A 39 -7.03 -19.51 -10.53
C VAL A 39 -5.92 -19.27 -9.52
N ILE A 40 -4.95 -18.43 -9.87
CA ILE A 40 -3.82 -18.08 -9.02
C ILE A 40 -4.06 -16.69 -8.43
N TYR A 41 -4.13 -16.61 -7.11
CA TYR A 41 -4.25 -15.37 -6.37
C TYR A 41 -2.97 -15.09 -5.59
N VAL A 42 -2.37 -13.93 -5.82
CA VAL A 42 -1.16 -13.48 -5.12
C VAL A 42 -1.54 -12.33 -4.20
N GLU A 43 -1.34 -12.52 -2.90
CA GLU A 43 -1.58 -11.45 -1.94
C GLU A 43 -0.55 -10.32 -2.17
N PRO A 44 -0.98 -9.08 -2.41
CA PRO A 44 -0.07 -7.97 -2.62
C PRO A 44 0.69 -7.65 -1.32
N ASN A 45 1.99 -7.41 -1.44
CA ASN A 45 2.81 -7.03 -0.30
C ASN A 45 2.27 -5.75 0.35
N LYS A 46 2.15 -5.75 1.69
CA LYS A 46 1.70 -4.62 2.52
C LYS A 46 2.38 -3.29 2.18
N ILE A 47 3.62 -3.31 1.68
CA ILE A 47 4.32 -2.09 1.24
C ILE A 47 3.73 -1.50 -0.05
N LYS A 48 3.29 -2.33 -1.03
CA LYS A 48 2.57 -1.85 -2.21
C LYS A 48 1.20 -1.28 -1.85
N THR A 49 0.47 -1.92 -0.93
CA THR A 49 -0.81 -1.40 -0.43
C THR A 49 -0.64 -0.11 0.36
N LYS A 50 0.47 0.03 1.11
CA LYS A 50 0.81 1.28 1.80
C LYS A 50 1.20 2.38 0.84
N ASN A 51 1.90 2.14 -0.28
CA ASN A 51 2.15 3.21 -1.27
C ASN A 51 0.87 3.68 -1.97
N SER A 52 -0.14 2.81 -2.13
CA SER A 52 -1.48 3.23 -2.56
C SER A 52 -2.26 3.99 -1.47
N ARG A 53 -1.76 4.02 -0.23
CA ARG A 53 -2.31 4.71 0.95
C ARG A 53 -1.29 5.60 1.68
N ILE A 54 -0.21 6.03 1.01
CA ILE A 54 0.39 7.35 1.25
C ILE A 54 -0.52 8.28 0.43
N GLY A 55 -1.84 8.27 0.65
CA GLY A 55 -2.44 8.74 1.88
C GLY A 55 -2.72 10.20 1.60
N SER A 56 -3.77 10.48 0.82
CA SER A 56 -4.20 11.83 0.44
C SER A 56 -4.11 12.81 1.63
N SER A 57 -4.42 12.33 2.83
CA SER A 57 -4.32 13.05 4.10
C SER A 57 -2.92 13.55 4.46
N THR A 58 -1.84 12.81 4.18
CA THR A 58 -0.47 13.24 4.48
C THR A 58 -0.08 14.42 3.58
N SER A 59 -0.37 14.35 2.27
CA SER A 59 -0.16 15.46 1.34
C SER A 59 -1.00 16.69 1.70
N LEU A 60 -2.24 16.47 2.15
CA LEU A 60 -3.14 17.54 2.59
C LEU A 60 -2.60 18.26 3.84
N VAL A 61 -2.19 17.52 4.87
CA VAL A 61 -1.63 18.10 6.10
C VAL A 61 -0.35 18.87 5.83
N PHE A 62 0.55 18.35 4.98
CA PHE A 62 1.76 19.08 4.57
C PHE A 62 1.43 20.37 3.82
N SER A 63 0.43 20.34 2.94
CA SER A 63 -0.02 21.52 2.20
C SER A 63 -0.64 22.57 3.14
N CYS A 64 -1.48 22.15 4.10
CA CYS A 64 -2.07 23.04 5.11
C CYS A 64 -1.01 23.67 6.03
N MET A 65 0.02 22.90 6.42
CA MET A 65 1.15 23.45 7.18
C MET A 65 1.92 24.49 6.36
N GLY A 66 2.18 24.20 5.08
CA GLY A 66 2.90 25.11 4.19
C GLY A 66 2.17 26.44 3.97
N THR A 67 0.85 26.41 3.72
CA THR A 67 0.06 27.64 3.55
C THR A 67 0.01 28.46 4.83
N PHE A 68 -0.11 27.81 6.00
CA PHE A 68 -0.03 28.48 7.29
C PHE A 68 1.32 29.17 7.49
N PHE A 69 2.44 28.48 7.24
CA PHE A 69 3.78 29.05 7.36
C PHE A 69 3.99 30.25 6.42
N THR A 70 3.47 30.18 5.19
CA THR A 70 3.56 31.30 4.24
C THR A 70 2.81 32.53 4.72
N VAL A 71 1.56 32.38 5.14
CA VAL A 71 0.75 33.50 5.65
C VAL A 71 1.35 34.07 6.94
N PHE A 72 1.82 33.20 7.84
CA PHE A 72 2.49 33.62 9.06
C PHE A 72 3.73 34.47 8.79
N ASN A 73 4.61 34.03 7.89
CA ASN A 73 5.81 34.78 7.53
C ASN A 73 5.47 36.13 6.88
N LEU A 74 4.45 36.19 6.03
CA LEU A 74 4.01 37.43 5.41
C LEU A 74 3.54 38.46 6.45
N VAL A 75 2.69 38.04 7.39
CA VAL A 75 2.19 38.91 8.46
C VAL A 75 3.33 39.34 9.40
N TYR A 76 4.21 38.41 9.76
CA TYR A 76 5.39 38.72 10.58
C TYR A 76 6.31 39.75 9.91
N SER A 77 6.52 39.63 8.59
CA SER A 77 7.31 40.59 7.83
C SER A 77 6.71 41.99 7.87
N ILE A 78 5.40 42.12 7.66
CA ILE A 78 4.70 43.41 7.69
C ILE A 78 4.71 44.01 9.11
N ALA A 79 4.46 43.19 10.13
CA ALA A 79 4.48 43.65 11.52
C ALA A 79 5.88 44.08 11.98
N ARG A 80 6.94 43.43 11.49
CA ARG A 80 8.32 43.82 11.73
C ARG A 80 8.67 45.14 11.04
N ASP A 81 8.24 45.30 9.79
CA ASP A 81 8.50 46.52 9.00
C ASP A 81 7.82 47.73 9.65
N ASN A 82 6.53 47.60 10.02
CA ASN A 82 5.77 48.64 10.72
C ASN A 82 6.35 48.99 12.11
N LYS A 83 7.05 48.04 12.77
CA LYS A 83 7.72 48.29 14.05
C LYS A 83 9.12 48.90 13.90
N SER A 84 9.69 48.90 12.68
CA SER A 84 10.98 49.52 12.39
C SER A 84 10.88 51.01 12.05
N ASP A 85 9.68 51.48 11.72
CA ASP A 85 9.40 52.88 11.36
C ASP A 85 8.99 53.76 12.57
N ASP A 86 8.78 53.16 13.74
CA ASP A 86 8.59 53.81 15.07
C ASP A 86 9.91 53.83 15.88
#